data_AF-A0A2H3LBB2-F1
#
_entry.id   AF-A0A2H3LBB2-F1
#
_cell.length_a   1.000
_cell.length_b   1.000
_cell.length_c   1.000
_cell.angle_alpha   90.00
_cell.angle_beta   90.00
_cell.angle_gamma   90.00
#
_symmetry.space_group_name_H-M   'P 1'
#
loop_
_entity.id
_entity.type
_entity.pdbx_description
1 polymer ?
#
loop_
_entity_poly.entity_id
_entity_poly.type
_entity_poly.pdbx_seq_one_letter_code
_entity_poly.pdbx_strand_id
1 'polypeptide(L)'
;MSLLRDVKRLFAVMLAGVCGAIVLIDFAGGEGALAALATLLVGWAAVLTAVALLFGIVSVAGHHVGRVRQQQNDWRYSLVLLVGMVVMLVAGIFFPLPGRGGLVLPANLAEVPIRTVFRVVYEPVASSLLALLTFFSLSAALRSVQQRRGEAIVMIVVAALVLLAQLPLLAVVPTIGGTLQWLNDVVAVAGARGLVIGAALGALVAGVRVLLGFDTPYLDR
;
A
#
# COMPACT_ATOMS: atom_id res chain seq x y z
N MET A 1 2.25 26.77 -20.48
CA MET A 1 3.64 27.04 -20.95
C MET A 1 3.91 26.13 -22.14
N SER A 2 4.30 26.70 -23.27
CA SER A 2 4.29 26.05 -24.59
C SER A 2 5.14 24.78 -24.66
N LEU A 3 4.49 23.61 -24.65
CA LEU A 3 5.08 22.29 -24.94
C LEU A 3 5.96 22.28 -26.21
N LEU A 4 5.70 23.18 -27.16
CA LEU A 4 6.42 23.34 -28.42
C LEU A 4 7.77 24.04 -28.30
N ARG A 5 8.13 24.62 -27.13
CA ARG A 5 9.44 25.29 -26.95
C ARG A 5 10.56 24.35 -26.54
N ASP A 6 10.22 23.17 -26.02
CA ASP A 6 11.20 22.21 -25.52
C ASP A 6 10.99 20.85 -26.18
N VAL A 7 11.71 20.65 -27.28
CA VAL A 7 11.59 19.47 -28.16
C VAL A 7 11.87 18.18 -27.39
N LYS A 8 12.79 18.21 -26.42
CA LYS A 8 13.13 17.05 -25.58
C LYS A 8 11.96 16.66 -24.70
N ARG A 9 11.31 17.65 -24.08
CA ARG A 9 10.11 17.45 -23.26
C ARG A 9 8.95 16.90 -24.07
N LEU A 10 8.68 17.47 -25.24
CA LEU A 10 7.64 16.98 -26.14
C LEU A 10 7.89 15.52 -26.55
N PHE A 11 9.14 15.19 -26.91
CA PHE A 11 9.51 13.84 -27.30
C PHE A 11 9.29 12.83 -26.17
N ALA A 12 9.72 13.16 -24.94
CA ALA A 12 9.55 12.28 -23.78
C ALA A 12 8.08 12.07 -23.41
N VAL A 13 7.27 13.13 -23.44
CA VAL A 13 5.82 13.04 -23.19
C VAL A 13 5.12 12.21 -24.26
N MET A 14 5.43 12.44 -25.53
CA MET A 14 4.87 11.66 -26.64
C MET A 14 5.24 10.19 -26.53
N LEU A 15 6.50 9.88 -26.20
CA LEU A 15 6.97 8.51 -26.02
C LEU A 15 6.22 7.83 -24.87
N ALA A 16 6.14 8.47 -23.71
CA ALA A 16 5.43 7.93 -22.55
C ALA A 16 3.94 7.71 -22.85
N GLY A 17 3.29 8.71 -23.46
CA GLY A 17 1.87 8.63 -23.86
C GLY A 17 1.60 7.52 -24.87
N VAL A 18 2.44 7.37 -25.90
CA VAL A 18 2.30 6.30 -26.91
C VAL A 18 2.51 4.92 -26.30
N CYS A 19 3.56 4.73 -25.50
CA CYS A 19 3.82 3.47 -24.81
C CYS A 19 2.66 3.09 -23.89
N GLY A 20 2.13 4.04 -23.11
CA GLY A 20 0.97 3.80 -22.26
C GLY A 20 -0.30 3.50 -23.04
N ALA A 21 -0.54 4.22 -24.15
CA ALA A 21 -1.69 3.97 -25.02
C ALA A 21 -1.65 2.57 -25.63
N ILE A 22 -0.49 2.09 -26.08
CA ILE A 22 -0.33 0.72 -26.61
C ILE A 22 -0.76 -0.31 -25.56
N VAL A 23 -0.28 -0.18 -24.31
CA VAL A 23 -0.62 -1.09 -23.22
C VAL A 23 -2.11 -0.99 -22.85
N LEU A 24 -2.69 0.21 -22.84
CA LEU A 24 -4.11 0.42 -22.55
C LEU A 24 -5.03 -0.15 -23.63
N ILE A 25 -4.66 -0.03 -24.91
CA ILE A 25 -5.42 -0.61 -26.01
C ILE A 25 -5.32 -2.13 -25.96
N ASP A 26 -4.15 -2.69 -25.67
CA ASP A 26 -3.97 -4.12 -25.48
C ASP A 26 -4.86 -4.68 -24.35
N PHE A 27 -4.94 -3.96 -23.23
CA PHE A 27 -5.83 -4.30 -22.11
C PHE A 27 -7.31 -4.40 -22.52
N ALA A 28 -7.74 -3.65 -23.54
CA ALA A 28 -9.12 -3.68 -24.04
C ALA A 28 -9.41 -4.86 -25.01
N GLY A 29 -8.44 -5.73 -25.27
CA GLY A 29 -8.56 -6.88 -26.17
C GLY A 29 -7.69 -6.76 -27.43
N GLY A 30 -6.43 -6.33 -27.28
CA GLY A 30 -5.49 -6.27 -28.39
C GLY A 30 -5.13 -7.64 -28.96
N GLU A 31 -4.92 -7.71 -30.28
CA GLU A 31 -4.49 -8.93 -30.97
C GLU A 31 -3.25 -8.69 -31.84
N GLY A 32 -2.54 -9.78 -32.16
CA GLY A 32 -1.41 -9.77 -33.11
C GLY A 32 -0.23 -8.90 -32.67
N ALA A 33 0.19 -7.99 -33.56
CA ALA A 33 1.38 -7.16 -33.34
C ALA A 33 1.25 -6.19 -32.16
N LEU A 34 0.03 -5.70 -31.88
CA LEU A 34 -0.21 -4.78 -30.76
C LEU A 34 0.03 -5.49 -29.43
N ALA A 35 -0.54 -6.69 -29.26
CA ALA A 35 -0.36 -7.50 -28.06
C ALA A 35 1.10 -7.90 -27.85
N ALA A 36 1.81 -8.26 -28.92
CA ALA A 36 3.24 -8.55 -28.86
C ALA A 36 4.05 -7.33 -28.38
N LEU A 37 3.74 -6.13 -28.89
CA LEU A 37 4.42 -4.90 -28.50
C LEU A 37 4.09 -4.49 -27.05
N ALA A 38 2.82 -4.59 -26.64
CA ALA A 38 2.41 -4.33 -25.27
C ALA A 38 3.09 -5.29 -24.28
N THR A 39 3.14 -6.59 -24.60
CA THR A 39 3.84 -7.60 -23.80
C THR A 39 5.34 -7.25 -23.65
N LEU A 40 5.97 -6.81 -24.74
CA LEU A 40 7.38 -6.38 -24.71
C LEU A 40 7.58 -5.15 -23.82
N LEU A 41 6.71 -4.13 -23.94
CA LEU A 41 6.74 -2.93 -23.11
C LEU A 41 6.53 -3.25 -21.62
N VAL A 42 5.54 -4.09 -21.30
CA VAL A 42 5.26 -4.54 -19.93
C VAL A 42 6.43 -5.37 -19.39
N GLY A 43 7.05 -6.21 -20.22
CA GLY A 43 8.26 -6.96 -19.86
C GLY A 43 9.42 -6.03 -19.48
N TRP A 44 9.72 -5.02 -20.29
CA TRP A 44 10.72 -4.00 -19.94
C TRP A 44 10.36 -3.23 -18.68
N ALA A 45 9.08 -2.84 -18.52
CA ALA A 45 8.61 -2.18 -17.31
C ALA A 45 8.80 -3.06 -16.06
N ALA A 46 8.54 -4.37 -16.15
CA ALA A 46 8.76 -5.31 -15.07
C ALA A 46 10.24 -5.43 -14.69
N VAL A 47 11.14 -5.52 -15.68
CA VAL A 47 12.59 -5.55 -15.45
C VAL A 47 13.07 -4.25 -14.79
N LEU A 48 12.65 -3.09 -15.32
CA LEU A 48 12.98 -1.79 -14.74
C LEU A 48 12.44 -1.64 -13.32
N THR A 49 11.23 -2.14 -13.05
CA THR A 49 10.63 -2.13 -11.71
C THR A 49 11.43 -3.00 -10.74
N ALA A 50 11.85 -4.19 -11.16
CA ALA A 50 12.68 -5.06 -10.34
C ALA A 50 14.04 -4.42 -10.01
N VAL A 51 14.69 -3.80 -10.99
CA VAL A 51 15.95 -3.07 -10.79
C VAL A 51 15.74 -1.84 -9.89
N ALA A 52 14.67 -1.07 -10.10
CA ALA A 52 14.32 0.07 -9.27
C ALA A 52 14.05 -0.33 -7.82
N LEU A 53 13.39 -1.48 -7.59
CA LEU A 53 13.18 -2.05 -6.26
C LEU A 53 14.53 -2.34 -5.57
N LEU A 54 15.49 -2.94 -6.28
CA LEU A 54 16.83 -3.17 -5.74
C LEU A 54 17.52 -1.85 -5.35
N PHE A 55 17.46 -0.83 -6.21
CA PHE A 55 17.98 0.50 -5.88
C PHE A 55 17.26 1.12 -4.68
N GLY A 56 15.94 0.93 -4.56
CA GLY A 56 15.16 1.36 -3.41
C GLY A 56 15.64 0.71 -2.11
N ILE A 57 15.85 -0.60 -2.12
CA ILE A 57 16.39 -1.34 -0.96
C ILE A 57 17.79 -0.82 -0.61
N VAL A 58 18.69 -0.69 -1.58
CA VAL A 58 20.06 -0.21 -1.35
C VAL A 58 20.06 1.23 -0.82
N SER A 59 19.20 2.10 -1.35
CA SER A 59 19.09 3.49 -0.92
C SER A 59 18.62 3.59 0.53
N VAL A 60 17.53 2.90 0.88
CA VAL A 60 17.00 2.87 2.26
C VAL A 60 18.03 2.26 3.21
N ALA A 61 18.61 1.11 2.84
CA ALA A 61 19.63 0.44 3.63
C ALA A 61 20.83 1.37 3.87
N GLY A 62 21.36 1.98 2.82
CA GLY A 62 22.51 2.89 2.90
C GLY A 62 22.26 4.09 3.80
N HIS A 63 21.09 4.74 3.66
CA HIS A 63 20.70 5.86 4.50
C HIS A 63 20.66 5.47 5.99
N HIS A 64 20.01 4.36 6.32
CA HIS A 64 19.86 3.92 7.70
C HIS A 64 21.14 3.33 8.29
N VAL A 65 21.96 2.63 7.50
CA VAL A 65 23.30 2.18 7.93
C VAL A 65 24.18 3.37 8.25
N GLY A 66 24.13 4.43 7.43
CA GLY A 66 24.83 5.69 7.71
C GLY A 66 24.42 6.31 9.05
N ARG A 67 23.10 6.41 9.31
CA ARG A 67 22.58 6.91 10.60
C ARG A 67 23.02 6.08 11.79
N VAL A 68 23.06 4.75 11.65
CA VAL A 68 23.54 3.84 12.70
C VAL A 68 25.03 4.00 12.95
N ARG A 69 25.86 4.03 11.90
CA ARG A 69 27.32 4.20 12.01
C ARG A 69 27.70 5.54 12.65
N GLN A 70 26.98 6.60 12.30
CA GLN A 70 27.23 7.94 12.82
C GLN A 70 26.50 8.22 14.15
N GLN A 71 25.77 7.25 14.69
CA GLN A 71 24.97 7.36 15.92
C GLN A 71 24.10 8.63 15.95
N GLN A 72 23.47 8.96 14.82
CA GLN A 72 22.58 10.12 14.75
C GLN A 72 21.39 9.95 15.70
N ASN A 73 20.64 11.03 15.94
CA ASN A 73 19.42 10.94 16.73
C ASN A 73 18.51 9.83 16.17
N ASP A 74 17.84 9.06 17.04
CA ASP A 74 16.92 7.99 16.65
C ASP A 74 17.54 6.80 15.89
N TRP A 75 18.87 6.61 15.96
CA TRP A 75 19.56 5.51 15.25
C TRP A 75 19.04 4.11 15.62
N ARG A 76 18.52 3.93 16.84
CA ARG A 76 17.95 2.66 17.30
C ARG A 76 16.73 2.24 16.46
N TYR A 77 15.89 3.20 16.05
CA TYR A 77 14.77 2.91 15.15
C TYR A 77 15.24 2.56 13.75
N SER A 78 16.36 3.15 13.30
CA SER A 78 17.02 2.74 12.05
C SER A 78 17.52 1.30 12.12
N LEU A 79 18.00 0.84 13.27
CA LEU A 79 18.39 -0.56 13.48
C LEU A 79 17.19 -1.49 13.40
N VAL A 80 16.05 -1.14 14.02
CA VAL A 80 14.81 -1.94 13.93
C VAL A 80 14.36 -2.10 12.46
N LEU A 81 14.40 -1.02 11.68
CA LEU A 81 14.07 -1.08 10.25
C LEU A 81 15.02 -2.01 9.48
N LEU A 82 16.34 -1.88 9.68
CA LEU A 82 17.33 -2.71 8.99
C LEU A 82 17.16 -4.19 9.36
N VAL A 83 16.94 -4.50 10.64
CA VAL A 83 16.68 -5.87 11.09
C VAL A 83 15.39 -6.41 10.48
N GLY A 84 14.30 -5.64 10.50
CA GLY A 84 13.03 -6.03 9.89
C GLY A 84 13.15 -6.32 8.39
N MET A 85 13.90 -5.48 7.67
CA MET A 85 14.21 -5.66 6.25
C MET A 85 14.98 -6.97 6.00
N VAL A 86 16.01 -7.25 6.80
CA VAL A 86 16.78 -8.51 6.70
C VAL A 86 15.90 -9.71 7.01
N VAL A 87 15.10 -9.66 8.09
CA VAL A 87 14.18 -10.75 8.47
C VAL A 87 13.21 -11.07 7.33
N MET A 88 12.61 -10.03 6.73
CA MET A 88 11.66 -10.22 5.62
C MET A 88 12.34 -10.80 4.37
N LEU A 89 13.52 -10.29 4.01
CA LEU A 89 14.27 -10.76 2.85
C LEU A 89 14.76 -12.21 3.05
N VAL A 90 15.20 -12.54 4.26
CA VAL A 90 15.61 -13.91 4.60
C VAL A 90 14.40 -14.85 4.61
N ALA A 91 13.26 -14.43 5.17
CA ALA A 91 12.02 -15.20 5.15
C ALA A 91 11.54 -15.51 3.72
N GLY A 92 11.65 -14.53 2.81
CA GLY A 92 11.23 -14.68 1.42
C GLY A 92 12.18 -15.52 0.55
N ILE A 93 13.47 -15.61 0.89
CA ILE A 93 14.49 -16.27 0.04
C ILE A 93 14.96 -17.61 0.60
N PHE A 94 15.13 -17.74 1.91
CA PHE A 94 15.84 -18.88 2.50
C PHE A 94 14.93 -19.91 3.19
N PHE A 95 13.62 -19.71 3.20
CA PHE A 95 12.65 -20.65 3.77
C PHE A 95 11.80 -21.29 2.67
N PRO A 96 12.34 -22.31 1.97
CA PRO A 96 11.59 -23.01 0.93
C PRO A 96 10.49 -23.89 1.54
N LEU A 97 9.41 -24.08 0.77
CA LEU A 97 8.25 -24.88 1.14
C LEU A 97 8.28 -26.25 0.44
N PRO A 98 7.65 -27.28 1.05
CA PRO A 98 7.46 -28.56 0.38
C PRO A 98 6.50 -28.40 -0.80
N GLY A 99 7.00 -28.65 -2.01
CA GLY A 99 6.24 -28.66 -3.26
C GLY A 99 6.16 -30.07 -3.88
N ARG A 100 5.30 -30.22 -4.90
CA ARG A 100 5.04 -31.51 -5.58
C ARG A 100 6.26 -32.17 -6.22
N GLY A 101 7.39 -31.48 -6.33
CA GLY A 101 8.64 -31.99 -6.90
C GLY A 101 9.89 -31.68 -6.07
N GLY A 102 9.75 -31.32 -4.78
CA GLY A 102 10.87 -30.96 -3.90
C GLY A 102 10.67 -29.63 -3.17
N LEU A 103 11.76 -29.04 -2.69
CA LEU A 103 11.75 -27.73 -2.03
C LEU A 103 11.58 -26.61 -3.08
N VAL A 104 10.55 -25.77 -2.90
CA VAL A 104 10.24 -24.64 -3.78
C VAL A 104 10.38 -23.34 -3.00
N LEU A 105 11.02 -22.35 -3.62
CA LEU A 105 11.17 -21.00 -3.07
C LEU A 105 9.81 -20.28 -3.07
N PRO A 106 9.58 -19.36 -2.12
CA PRO A 106 8.37 -18.58 -2.13
C PRO A 106 8.18 -17.74 -3.39
N ALA A 107 7.10 -18.00 -4.13
CA ALA A 107 6.75 -17.35 -5.37
C ALA A 107 5.87 -16.11 -5.15
N ASN A 108 5.14 -16.03 -4.02
CA ASN A 108 4.26 -14.91 -3.73
C ASN A 108 4.20 -14.54 -2.24
N LEU A 109 3.65 -13.36 -1.95
CA LEU A 109 3.54 -12.83 -0.59
C LEU A 109 2.56 -13.60 0.31
N ALA A 110 1.73 -14.49 -0.25
CA ALA A 110 0.75 -15.25 0.53
C ALA A 110 1.36 -16.49 1.21
N GLU A 111 2.62 -16.81 0.90
CA GLU A 111 3.28 -18.01 1.38
C GLU A 111 3.63 -17.95 2.87
N VAL A 112 3.70 -19.13 3.49
CA VAL A 112 3.74 -19.28 4.95
C VAL A 112 4.85 -18.46 5.62
N PRO A 113 6.11 -18.47 5.14
CA PRO A 113 7.19 -17.71 5.79
C PRO A 113 6.90 -16.21 5.83
N ILE A 114 6.51 -15.64 4.69
CA ILE A 114 6.20 -14.21 4.54
C ILE A 114 4.97 -13.83 5.38
N ARG A 115 3.90 -14.61 5.27
CA ARG A 115 2.66 -14.40 6.04
C ARG A 115 2.90 -14.48 7.55
N THR A 116 3.81 -15.35 7.99
CA THR A 116 4.15 -15.48 9.41
C THR A 116 4.87 -14.22 9.92
N VAL A 117 5.85 -13.71 9.17
CA VAL A 117 6.51 -12.43 9.51
C VAL A 117 5.50 -11.29 9.55
N PHE A 118 4.60 -11.22 8.57
CA PHE A 118 3.54 -10.22 8.54
C PHE A 118 2.64 -10.29 9.79
N ARG A 119 2.19 -11.50 10.16
CA ARG A 119 1.31 -11.71 11.32
C ARG A 119 1.98 -11.42 12.66
N VAL A 120 3.26 -11.75 12.79
CA VAL A 120 4.00 -11.60 14.05
C VAL A 120 4.57 -10.20 14.23
N VAL A 121 4.93 -9.52 13.14
CA VAL A 121 5.61 -8.22 13.18
C VAL A 121 4.70 -7.08 12.73
N TYR A 122 4.09 -7.19 11.55
CA TYR A 122 3.33 -6.09 10.96
C TYR A 122 1.96 -5.90 11.62
N GLU A 123 1.18 -6.96 11.80
CA GLU A 123 -0.17 -6.86 12.38
C GLU A 123 -0.19 -6.26 13.81
N PRO A 124 0.73 -6.62 14.74
CA PRO A 124 0.76 -6.00 16.06
C PRO A 124 1.20 -4.54 16.01
N VAL A 125 2.17 -4.18 15.16
CA VAL A 125 2.60 -2.79 14.99
C VAL A 125 1.46 -1.95 14.41
N ALA A 126 0.80 -2.43 13.36
CA ALA A 126 -0.34 -1.74 12.75
C ALA A 126 -1.50 -1.58 13.72
N SER A 127 -1.85 -2.63 14.49
CA SER A 127 -2.91 -2.54 15.50
C SER A 127 -2.55 -1.58 16.64
N SER A 128 -1.28 -1.52 17.07
CA SER A 128 -0.85 -0.54 18.08
C SER A 128 -0.99 0.91 17.58
N LEU A 129 -0.67 1.18 16.31
CA LEU A 129 -0.84 2.50 15.70
C LEU A 129 -2.32 2.86 15.55
N LEU A 130 -3.16 1.90 15.14
CA LEU A 130 -4.61 2.09 15.07
C LEU A 130 -5.23 2.30 16.44
N ALA A 131 -4.74 1.63 17.48
CA ALA A 131 -5.17 1.84 18.85
C ALA A 131 -4.81 3.25 19.33
N LEU A 132 -3.59 3.72 19.07
CA LEU A 132 -3.16 5.10 19.36
C LEU A 132 -4.02 6.11 18.60
N LEU A 133 -4.25 5.88 17.31
CA LEU A 133 -5.09 6.76 16.48
C LEU A 133 -6.52 6.81 17.01
N THR A 134 -7.09 5.66 17.39
CA THR A 134 -8.43 5.56 17.98
C THR A 134 -8.49 6.31 19.30
N PHE A 135 -7.50 6.13 20.17
CA PHE A 135 -7.41 6.83 21.45
C PHE A 135 -7.30 8.35 21.27
N PHE A 136 -6.43 8.83 20.37
CA PHE A 136 -6.30 10.26 20.09
C PHE A 136 -7.54 10.84 19.40
N SER A 137 -8.16 10.10 18.49
CA SER A 137 -9.42 10.50 17.84
C SER A 137 -10.55 10.62 18.86
N LEU A 138 -10.67 9.66 19.78
CA LEU A 138 -11.66 9.70 20.86
C LEU A 138 -11.39 10.86 21.82
N SER A 139 -10.13 11.08 22.20
CA SER A 139 -9.73 12.21 23.05
C SER A 139 -10.05 13.57 22.39
N ALA A 140 -9.77 13.70 21.09
CA ALA A 140 -10.12 14.89 20.31
C ALA A 140 -11.64 15.07 20.18
N ALA A 141 -12.40 13.99 19.96
CA ALA A 141 -13.86 14.03 19.89
C ALA A 141 -14.48 14.48 21.24
N LEU A 142 -14.01 13.92 22.36
CA LEU A 142 -14.45 14.32 23.71
C LEU A 142 -14.14 15.80 23.99
N ARG A 143 -12.94 16.28 23.61
CA ARG A 143 -12.58 17.70 23.72
C ARG A 143 -13.45 18.58 22.81
N SER A 144 -13.80 18.12 21.61
CA SER A 144 -14.67 18.83 20.67
C SER A 144 -16.12 18.93 21.18
N VAL A 145 -16.63 17.91 21.88
CA VAL A 145 -17.95 17.97 22.54
C VAL A 145 -17.98 18.97 23.68
N GLN A 146 -16.88 19.13 24.43
CA GLN A 146 -16.78 20.19 25.44
C GLN A 146 -16.90 21.60 24.82
N GLN A 147 -16.55 21.76 23.55
CA GLN A 147 -16.74 23.00 22.78
C GLN A 147 -18.15 23.15 22.17
N ARG A 148 -19.10 22.28 22.56
CA ARG A 148 -20.54 22.30 22.19
C ARG A 148 -20.82 22.28 20.68
N ARG A 149 -19.95 21.68 19.87
CA ARG A 149 -20.22 21.47 18.44
C ARG A 149 -21.17 20.29 18.26
N GLY A 150 -22.35 20.51 17.67
CA GLY A 150 -23.37 19.48 17.45
C GLY A 150 -22.86 18.25 16.68
N GLU A 151 -21.95 18.47 15.73
CA GLU A 151 -21.28 17.42 14.95
C GLU A 151 -20.48 16.43 15.82
N ALA A 152 -19.88 16.91 16.90
CA ALA A 152 -19.04 16.09 17.77
C ALA A 152 -19.88 15.07 18.57
N ILE A 153 -21.13 15.40 18.90
CA ILE A 153 -22.05 14.48 19.58
C ILE A 153 -22.38 13.29 18.68
N VAL A 154 -22.66 13.55 17.40
CA VAL A 154 -22.92 12.49 16.41
C VAL A 154 -21.71 11.56 16.30
N MET A 155 -20.50 12.13 16.21
CA MET A 155 -19.27 11.34 16.16
C MET A 155 -19.05 10.47 17.40
N ILE A 156 -19.33 10.99 18.60
CA ILE A 156 -19.21 10.21 19.84
C ILE A 156 -20.25 9.08 19.89
N VAL A 157 -21.50 9.35 19.51
CA VAL A 157 -22.55 8.31 19.48
C VAL A 157 -22.16 7.20 18.52
N VAL A 158 -21.72 7.54 17.31
CA VAL A 158 -21.24 6.56 16.32
C VAL A 158 -20.04 5.79 16.85
N ALA A 159 -19.04 6.46 17.42
CA ALA A 159 -17.87 5.80 17.99
C ALA A 159 -18.24 4.86 19.14
N ALA A 160 -19.15 5.25 20.03
CA ALA A 160 -19.64 4.42 21.11
C ALA A 160 -20.37 3.18 20.59
N LEU A 161 -21.23 3.34 19.58
CA LEU A 161 -21.91 2.20 18.93
C LEU A 161 -20.92 1.23 18.29
N VAL A 162 -19.90 1.73 17.59
CA VAL A 162 -18.86 0.90 16.97
C VAL A 162 -17.99 0.19 18.02
N LEU A 163 -17.67 0.85 19.13
CA LEU A 163 -16.92 0.22 20.23
C LEU A 163 -17.73 -0.87 20.93
N LEU A 164 -19.03 -0.61 21.19
CA LEU A 164 -19.94 -1.63 21.73
C LEU A 164 -20.09 -2.81 20.77
N ALA A 165 -20.09 -2.56 19.46
CA ALA A 165 -20.19 -3.58 18.44
C ALA A 165 -19.01 -4.57 18.41
N GLN A 166 -17.88 -4.21 19.01
CA GLN A 166 -16.69 -5.07 19.08
C GLN A 166 -16.56 -5.87 20.38
N LEU A 167 -17.52 -5.74 21.31
CA LEU A 167 -17.47 -6.47 22.58
C LEU A 167 -17.91 -7.94 22.39
N PRO A 168 -17.07 -8.92 22.78
CA PRO A 168 -17.38 -10.34 22.58
C PRO A 168 -18.59 -10.82 23.40
N LEU A 169 -18.94 -10.15 24.50
CA LEU A 169 -20.11 -10.48 25.31
C LEU A 169 -21.43 -10.26 24.56
N LEU A 170 -21.49 -9.27 23.67
CA LEU A 170 -22.68 -8.94 22.88
C LEU A 170 -22.90 -9.93 21.72
N ALA A 171 -21.86 -10.67 21.33
CA ALA A 171 -21.94 -11.70 20.29
C ALA A 171 -22.69 -12.97 20.73
N VAL A 172 -22.81 -13.21 22.04
CA VAL A 172 -23.49 -14.39 22.60
C VAL A 172 -25.02 -14.27 22.52
N VAL A 173 -25.55 -13.05 22.45
CA VAL A 173 -26.98 -12.80 22.32
C VAL A 173 -27.37 -13.01 20.85
N PRO A 174 -28.22 -14.00 20.49
CA PRO A 174 -28.40 -14.41 19.09
C PRO A 174 -28.84 -13.29 18.14
N THR A 175 -29.72 -12.39 18.59
CA THR A 175 -30.25 -11.27 17.80
C THR A 175 -29.23 -10.14 17.62
N ILE A 176 -28.44 -9.85 18.66
CA ILE A 176 -27.42 -8.81 18.63
C ILE A 176 -26.19 -9.32 17.88
N GLY A 177 -25.72 -10.53 18.18
CA GLY A 177 -24.58 -11.16 17.54
C GLY A 177 -24.70 -11.29 16.02
N GLY A 178 -25.88 -11.69 15.51
CA GLY A 178 -26.11 -11.74 14.06
C GLY A 178 -26.00 -10.38 13.38
N THR A 179 -26.52 -9.32 14.03
CA THR A 179 -26.43 -7.94 13.52
C THR A 179 -24.98 -7.43 13.55
N LEU A 180 -24.24 -7.72 14.62
CA LEU A 180 -22.84 -7.35 14.77
C LEU A 180 -21.94 -8.08 13.78
N GLN A 181 -22.22 -9.36 13.52
CA GLN A 181 -21.49 -10.12 12.50
C GLN A 181 -21.75 -9.55 11.11
N TRP A 182 -23.00 -9.27 10.75
CA TRP A 182 -23.32 -8.60 9.49
C TRP A 182 -22.61 -7.24 9.35
N LEU A 183 -22.58 -6.44 10.41
CA LEU A 183 -21.90 -5.14 10.40
C LEU A 183 -20.40 -5.28 10.11
N ASN A 184 -19.73 -6.26 10.73
CA ASN A 184 -18.30 -6.51 10.50
C ASN A 184 -18.05 -7.09 9.10
N ASP A 185 -18.78 -8.13 8.72
CA ASP A 185 -18.54 -8.87 7.47
C ASP A 185 -18.94 -8.06 6.22
N VAL A 186 -19.90 -7.13 6.35
CA VAL A 186 -20.39 -6.31 5.24
C VAL A 186 -19.88 -4.87 5.33
N VAL A 187 -20.21 -4.13 6.39
CA VAL A 187 -19.95 -2.67 6.43
C VAL A 187 -18.47 -2.37 6.66
N ALA A 188 -17.83 -3.02 7.64
CA ALA A 188 -16.41 -2.79 7.92
C ALA A 188 -15.54 -3.25 6.74
N VAL A 189 -15.83 -4.43 6.18
CA VAL A 189 -15.14 -4.94 4.99
C VAL A 189 -15.41 -4.06 3.76
N ALA A 190 -16.62 -3.53 3.57
CA ALA A 190 -16.92 -2.59 2.50
C ALA A 190 -16.11 -1.29 2.62
N GLY A 191 -15.97 -0.75 3.83
CA GLY A 191 -15.10 0.41 4.09
C GLY A 191 -13.64 0.14 3.74
N ALA A 192 -13.09 -0.99 4.18
CA ALA A 192 -11.72 -1.39 3.86
C ALA A 192 -11.51 -1.57 2.34
N ARG A 193 -12.46 -2.21 1.65
CA ARG A 193 -12.44 -2.35 0.18
C ARG A 193 -12.56 -1.00 -0.50
N GLY A 194 -13.41 -0.10 0.00
CA GLY A 194 -13.56 1.26 -0.51
C GLY A 194 -12.25 2.04 -0.45
N LEU A 195 -11.49 1.92 0.64
CA LEU A 195 -10.16 2.52 0.76
C LEU A 195 -9.17 1.95 -0.27
N VAL A 196 -9.15 0.63 -0.46
CA VAL A 196 -8.28 -0.01 -1.46
C VAL A 196 -8.65 0.43 -2.88
N ILE A 197 -9.94 0.48 -3.21
CA ILE A 197 -10.42 0.96 -4.51
C ILE A 197 -10.06 2.44 -4.70
N GLY A 198 -10.26 3.27 -3.68
CA GLY A 198 -9.90 4.68 -3.71
C GLY A 198 -8.40 4.90 -3.95
N ALA A 199 -7.55 4.11 -3.29
CA ALA A 199 -6.11 4.14 -3.51
C ALA A 199 -5.74 3.70 -4.95
N ALA A 200 -6.39 2.65 -5.47
CA ALA A 200 -6.18 2.18 -6.84
C ALA A 200 -6.61 3.23 -7.88
N LEU A 201 -7.76 3.87 -7.68
CA LEU A 201 -8.22 4.97 -8.53
C LEU A 201 -7.27 6.17 -8.46
N GLY A 202 -6.75 6.51 -7.26
CA GLY A 202 -5.74 7.55 -7.10
C GLY A 202 -4.45 7.25 -7.89
N ALA A 203 -3.98 6.00 -7.83
CA ALA A 203 -2.83 5.56 -8.61
C ALA A 203 -3.10 5.61 -10.14
N LEU A 204 -4.30 5.22 -10.56
CA LEU A 204 -4.73 5.32 -11.96
C LEU A 204 -4.75 6.77 -12.44
N VAL A 205 -5.33 7.69 -11.65
CA VAL A 205 -5.35 9.12 -11.99
C VAL A 205 -3.95 9.69 -12.10
N ALA A 206 -3.04 9.34 -11.18
CA ALA A 206 -1.64 9.73 -11.28
C ALA A 206 -0.97 9.18 -12.55
N GLY A 207 -1.21 7.91 -12.88
CA GLY A 207 -0.72 7.31 -14.13
C GLY A 207 -1.24 8.01 -15.38
N VAL A 208 -2.54 8.27 -15.46
CA VAL A 208 -3.16 9.00 -16.58
C VAL A 208 -2.60 10.42 -16.71
N ARG A 209 -2.40 11.14 -15.59
CA ARG A 209 -1.78 12.46 -15.62
C ARG A 209 -0.37 12.44 -16.19
N VAL A 210 0.41 11.40 -15.89
CA VAL A 210 1.75 11.20 -16.47
C VAL A 210 1.65 10.88 -17.96
N LEU A 211 0.73 10.01 -18.38
CA LEU A 211 0.53 9.64 -19.79
C LEU A 211 0.06 10.81 -20.65
N LEU A 212 -0.80 11.67 -20.11
CA LEU A 212 -1.26 12.89 -20.77
C LEU A 212 -0.23 14.03 -20.70
N GLY A 213 0.88 13.85 -19.99
CA GLY A 213 1.93 14.85 -19.85
C GLY A 213 1.59 16.04 -18.93
N PHE A 214 0.55 15.90 -18.09
CA PHE A 214 0.26 16.86 -17.03
C PHE A 214 1.35 16.83 -15.95
N ASP A 215 1.85 15.63 -15.64
CA ASP A 215 2.98 15.43 -14.72
C ASP A 215 4.17 14.83 -15.48
N THR A 216 5.35 15.43 -15.35
CA THR A 216 6.57 15.00 -16.06
C THR A 216 7.71 14.70 -15.09
N PRO A 217 7.61 13.64 -14.26
CA PRO A 217 8.60 13.34 -13.22
C PRO A 217 9.99 12.98 -13.76
N TYR A 218 10.08 12.62 -15.04
CA TYR A 218 11.32 12.28 -15.74
C TYR A 218 12.07 13.50 -16.30
N LEU A 219 11.51 14.71 -16.17
CA LEU A 219 12.08 15.96 -16.71
C LEU A 219 12.47 16.99 -15.64
N ASP A 220 12.28 16.69 -14.35
CA ASP A 220 12.73 17.56 -13.26
C ASP A 220 14.25 17.46 -13.09
N ARG A 221 14.97 18.05 -14.04
CA ARG A 221 16.34 18.59 -13.97
C ARG A 221 16.65 19.47 -15.17
#